data_AF-C6R8A6-F1
#
_entry.id   AF-C6R8A6-F1
#
_cell.length_a   1.000
_cell.length_b   1.000
_cell.length_c   1.000
_cell.angle_alpha   90.00
_cell.angle_beta   90.00
_cell.angle_gamma   90.00
#
_symmetry.space_group_name_H-M   'P 1'
#
loop_
_entity.id
_entity.type
_entity.pdbx_description
1 polymer ?
#
loop_
_entity_poly.entity_id
_entity_poly.type
_entity_poly.pdbx_seq_one_letter_code
_entity_poly.pdbx_strand_id
1 'polypeptide(L)'
;MTRPEVESQQLEAFTEDAAGAPHGFTATEPGTHLHYGETASVLTESREGNISYFKVRVDAPRLADNIRPTGSSEDFTLPESASTICFPVSLTYLGAADTSAPTSFPDLAPATADGSRANEVPNSAAASCPYSQVPAIPKVGQTYRTALVSFTEPAHAASDPHGAQFHFHVPSFNRLDRAEAISWG
;
A
#
# COMPACT_ATOMS: atom_id res chain seq x y z
N MET A 1 22.52 -34.02 16.79
CA MET A 1 21.39 -33.12 17.09
C MET A 1 21.97 -31.77 17.42
N THR A 2 21.76 -30.79 16.56
CA THR A 2 21.94 -29.36 16.87
C THR A 2 21.21 -28.58 15.78
N ARG A 3 20.17 -27.84 16.19
CA ARG A 3 19.36 -26.93 15.39
C ARG A 3 20.20 -25.67 15.14
N PRO A 4 20.27 -25.08 13.93
CA PRO A 4 20.77 -23.72 13.83
C PRO A 4 19.66 -22.78 14.29
N GLU A 5 19.94 -22.04 15.36
CA GLU A 5 19.32 -20.76 15.66
C GLU A 5 19.43 -19.87 14.43
N VAL A 6 18.34 -19.71 13.68
CA VAL A 6 18.20 -18.58 12.78
C VAL A 6 17.81 -17.42 13.69
N GLU A 7 18.87 -16.74 14.11
CA GLU A 7 18.93 -15.39 14.64
C GLU A 7 17.59 -14.64 14.64
N SER A 8 17.03 -14.53 15.84
CA SER A 8 16.13 -13.47 16.26
C SER A 8 16.82 -12.09 16.22
N GLN A 9 17.47 -11.72 15.10
CA GLN A 9 17.81 -10.34 14.75
C GLN A 9 16.53 -9.54 14.39
N GLN A 10 15.43 -9.86 15.08
CA GLN A 10 14.21 -9.09 15.17
C GLN A 10 14.59 -7.64 15.39
N LEU A 11 14.17 -6.75 14.50
CA LEU A 11 13.57 -5.47 14.83
C LEU A 11 14.28 -4.47 15.77
N GLU A 12 15.41 -4.76 16.40
CA GLU A 12 16.09 -3.90 17.38
C GLU A 12 16.80 -2.73 16.69
N ALA A 13 17.04 -2.82 15.38
CA ALA A 13 17.52 -1.70 14.57
C ALA A 13 16.41 -0.72 14.14
N PHE A 14 15.12 -1.02 14.40
CA PHE A 14 14.02 -0.08 14.16
C PHE A 14 13.77 0.87 15.35
N THR A 15 14.56 0.75 16.42
CA THR A 15 14.46 1.57 17.64
C THR A 15 15.68 2.48 17.82
N GLU A 16 15.93 3.35 16.85
CA GLU A 16 16.41 4.71 17.15
C GLU A 16 15.31 5.67 16.73
N ASP A 17 14.24 5.68 17.54
CA ASP A 17 13.06 6.55 17.48
C ASP A 17 12.82 7.23 16.14
N ALA A 18 12.02 6.61 15.27
CA ALA A 18 11.38 7.32 14.18
C ALA A 18 10.73 8.58 14.79
N ALA A 19 11.29 9.76 14.49
CA ALA A 19 10.99 10.98 15.23
C ALA A 19 9.47 11.20 15.24
N GLY A 20 8.88 11.38 16.42
CA GLY A 20 7.43 11.58 16.55
C GLY A 20 6.56 10.35 16.27
N ALA A 21 7.11 9.12 16.36
CA ALA A 21 6.30 7.90 16.28
C ALA A 21 5.16 7.91 17.31
N PRO A 22 3.93 7.53 16.93
CA PRO A 22 2.83 7.41 17.87
C PRO A 22 3.16 6.40 18.98
N HIS A 23 2.75 6.70 20.21
CA HIS A 23 3.01 5.82 21.35
C HIS A 23 2.49 4.39 21.11
N GLY A 24 3.36 3.39 21.26
CA GLY A 24 3.02 1.98 21.05
C GLY A 24 2.88 1.58 19.58
N PHE A 25 3.38 2.38 18.65
CA PHE A 25 3.48 1.97 17.25
C PHE A 25 4.54 0.89 17.08
N THR A 26 4.18 -0.18 16.39
CA THR A 26 5.10 -1.23 15.94
C THR A 26 4.80 -1.49 14.48
N ALA A 27 5.80 -1.30 13.61
CA ALA A 27 5.65 -1.58 12.20
C ALA A 27 5.43 -3.08 11.97
N THR A 28 4.58 -3.42 11.01
CA THR A 28 4.45 -4.79 10.52
C THR A 28 5.76 -5.20 9.87
N GLU A 29 6.18 -6.45 10.09
CA GLU A 29 7.45 -6.97 9.60
C GLU A 29 7.46 -7.01 8.06
N PRO A 30 8.55 -6.59 7.40
CA PRO A 30 8.70 -6.78 5.96
C PRO A 30 8.55 -8.26 5.55
N GLY A 31 8.01 -8.50 4.35
CA GLY A 31 7.71 -9.86 3.88
C GLY A 31 6.47 -10.51 4.52
N THR A 32 5.77 -9.83 5.44
CA THR A 32 4.52 -10.37 6.02
C THR A 32 3.45 -10.54 4.95
N HIS A 33 2.88 -11.74 4.87
CA HIS A 33 1.67 -12.04 4.12
C HIS A 33 0.45 -11.97 5.05
N LEU A 34 -0.49 -11.08 4.72
CA LEU A 34 -1.73 -10.86 5.44
C LEU A 34 -2.92 -11.38 4.64
N HIS A 35 -3.95 -11.82 5.34
CA HIS A 35 -5.25 -12.08 4.73
C HIS A 35 -5.98 -10.76 4.47
N TYR A 36 -6.88 -10.77 3.48
CA TYR A 36 -7.80 -9.66 3.27
C TYR A 36 -8.59 -9.31 4.55
N GLY A 37 -8.66 -8.03 4.86
CA GLY A 37 -9.31 -7.49 6.05
C GLY A 37 -8.38 -7.37 7.27
N GLU A 38 -7.19 -7.95 7.23
CA GLU A 38 -6.15 -7.74 8.25
C GLU A 38 -5.44 -6.39 8.05
N THR A 39 -4.88 -5.88 9.14
CA THR A 39 -4.32 -4.54 9.21
C THR A 39 -2.81 -4.59 9.40
N ALA A 40 -2.06 -3.92 8.51
CA ALA A 40 -0.66 -3.63 8.70
C ALA A 40 -0.46 -2.26 9.36
N SER A 41 0.56 -2.13 10.19
CA SER A 41 1.10 -0.85 10.65
C SER A 41 2.31 -0.50 9.79
N VAL A 42 2.26 0.62 9.08
CA VAL A 42 3.33 1.01 8.13
C VAL A 42 3.78 2.44 8.38
N LEU A 43 4.98 2.75 7.92
CA LEU A 43 5.54 4.09 7.91
C LEU A 43 6.04 4.41 6.50
N THR A 44 5.99 5.68 6.16
CA THR A 44 6.40 6.23 4.87
C THR A 44 7.23 7.47 5.10
N GLU A 45 8.10 7.81 4.15
CA GLU A 45 8.88 9.05 4.22
C GLU A 45 8.64 9.90 2.97
N SER A 46 8.52 11.22 3.14
CA SER A 46 8.48 12.14 2.01
C SER A 46 9.88 12.37 1.43
N ARG A 47 9.99 13.01 0.27
CA ARG A 47 11.31 13.35 -0.31
C ARG A 47 12.13 14.29 0.59
N GLU A 48 11.44 15.08 1.40
CA GLU A 48 12.00 16.03 2.37
C GLU A 48 12.33 15.37 3.72
N GLY A 49 12.10 14.07 3.86
CA GLY A 49 12.42 13.30 5.07
C GLY A 49 11.31 13.27 6.12
N ASN A 50 10.09 13.72 5.81
CA ASN A 50 9.00 13.68 6.79
C ASN A 50 8.41 12.27 6.90
N ILE A 51 8.45 11.69 8.10
CA ILE A 51 7.91 10.35 8.37
C ILE A 51 6.43 10.45 8.72
N SER A 52 5.59 9.67 8.03
CA SER A 52 4.16 9.53 8.30
C SER A 52 3.82 8.09 8.69
N TYR A 53 2.89 7.93 9.64
CA TYR A 53 2.54 6.63 10.22
C TYR A 53 1.09 6.28 9.92
N PHE A 54 0.84 5.04 9.51
CA PHE A 54 -0.46 4.57 9.09
C PHE A 54 -0.81 3.19 9.62
N LYS A 55 -2.10 2.94 9.79
CA LYS A 55 -2.64 1.59 9.67
C LYS A 55 -3.28 1.42 8.30
N VAL A 56 -2.92 0.34 7.62
CA VAL A 56 -3.38 0.01 6.27
C VAL A 56 -4.13 -1.32 6.33
N ARG A 57 -5.35 -1.33 5.82
CA ARG A 57 -6.14 -2.54 5.61
C ARG A 57 -6.56 -2.60 4.16
N VAL A 58 -6.32 -3.74 3.52
CA VAL A 58 -6.84 -4.04 2.18
C VAL A 58 -7.93 -5.09 2.32
N ASP A 59 -9.10 -4.80 1.78
CA ASP A 59 -10.22 -5.76 1.72
C ASP A 59 -10.21 -6.55 0.41
N ALA A 60 -10.94 -7.67 0.40
CA ALA A 60 -11.05 -8.53 -0.76
C ALA A 60 -11.50 -7.75 -2.02
N PRO A 61 -10.95 -8.09 -3.20
CA PRO A 61 -11.24 -7.40 -4.44
C PRO A 61 -12.72 -7.51 -4.82
N ARG A 62 -13.21 -6.49 -5.52
CA ARG A 62 -14.57 -6.45 -6.05
C ARG A 62 -14.51 -6.08 -7.52
N LEU A 63 -15.32 -6.78 -8.33
CA LEU A 63 -15.58 -6.35 -9.69
C LEU A 63 -16.16 -4.93 -9.67
N ALA A 64 -15.66 -4.11 -10.59
CA ALA A 64 -16.08 -2.75 -10.72
C ALA A 64 -16.79 -2.58 -12.05
N ASP A 65 -18.08 -2.28 -11.99
CA ASP A 65 -18.86 -1.99 -13.18
C ASP A 65 -18.49 -0.60 -13.69
N ASN A 66 -18.12 -0.51 -14.98
CA ASN A 66 -17.96 0.75 -15.71
C ASN A 66 -16.89 1.71 -15.16
N ILE A 67 -15.69 1.22 -14.81
CA ILE A 67 -14.55 2.11 -14.59
C ILE A 67 -14.12 2.70 -15.93
N ARG A 68 -14.48 3.98 -16.12
CA ARG A 68 -13.86 4.81 -17.15
C ARG A 68 -12.67 5.52 -16.51
N PRO A 69 -11.44 5.38 -17.04
CA PRO A 69 -10.30 6.15 -16.56
C PRO A 69 -10.65 7.64 -16.50
N THR A 70 -10.70 8.20 -15.30
CA THR A 70 -10.99 9.62 -15.11
C THR A 70 -9.70 10.40 -15.24
N GLY A 71 -9.36 10.80 -16.46
CA GLY A 71 -8.16 11.59 -16.70
C GLY A 71 -7.80 11.57 -18.18
N SER A 72 -7.37 12.71 -18.71
CA SER A 72 -6.81 12.86 -20.04
C SER A 72 -5.38 12.29 -20.13
N SER A 73 -5.12 11.10 -19.57
CA SER A 73 -3.89 10.40 -19.94
C SER A 73 -4.16 9.81 -21.31
N GLU A 74 -3.75 10.51 -22.36
CA GLU A 74 -3.88 10.08 -23.76
C GLU A 74 -3.22 8.70 -24.03
N ASP A 75 -2.50 8.15 -23.05
CA ASP A 75 -1.66 6.95 -23.17
C ASP A 75 -2.22 5.66 -22.53
N PHE A 76 -3.36 5.69 -21.80
CA PHE A 76 -3.91 4.46 -21.21
C PHE A 76 -5.33 4.16 -21.69
N THR A 77 -5.45 3.07 -22.44
CA THR A 77 -6.74 2.49 -22.86
C THR A 77 -6.87 1.09 -22.29
N LEU A 78 -7.96 0.83 -21.56
CA LEU A 78 -8.28 -0.52 -21.10
C LEU A 78 -8.54 -1.42 -22.32
N PRO A 79 -7.98 -2.65 -22.36
CA PRO A 79 -8.33 -3.61 -23.39
C PRO A 79 -9.85 -3.86 -23.43
N GLU A 80 -10.42 -4.06 -24.62
CA GLU A 80 -11.88 -4.27 -24.77
C GLU A 80 -12.40 -5.49 -23.99
N SER A 81 -11.54 -6.49 -23.81
CA SER A 81 -11.86 -7.72 -23.06
C SER A 81 -11.57 -7.63 -21.56
N ALA A 82 -11.07 -6.49 -21.08
CA ALA A 82 -10.67 -6.34 -19.69
C ALA A 82 -11.88 -6.19 -18.76
N SER A 83 -11.75 -6.75 -17.56
CA SER A 83 -12.68 -6.51 -16.45
C SER A 83 -11.94 -5.77 -15.34
N THR A 84 -12.50 -4.66 -14.86
CA THR A 84 -11.85 -3.84 -13.83
C THR A 84 -12.17 -4.37 -12.43
N ILE A 85 -11.19 -4.28 -11.54
CA ILE A 85 -11.24 -4.74 -10.16
C ILE A 85 -10.80 -3.59 -9.24
N CYS A 86 -11.55 -3.37 -8.16
CA CYS A 86 -11.18 -2.48 -7.06
C CYS A 86 -10.72 -3.30 -5.86
N PHE A 87 -9.57 -2.95 -5.28
CA PHE A 87 -9.16 -3.38 -3.94
C PHE A 87 -9.48 -2.26 -2.96
N PRO A 88 -10.51 -2.40 -2.10
CA PRO A 88 -10.81 -1.36 -1.11
C PRO A 88 -9.67 -1.23 -0.12
N VAL A 89 -9.23 -0.01 0.14
CA VAL A 89 -8.17 0.30 1.08
C VAL A 89 -8.68 1.25 2.15
N SER A 90 -8.47 0.88 3.42
CA SER A 90 -8.66 1.77 4.56
C SER A 90 -7.31 2.24 5.08
N LEU A 91 -7.09 3.55 5.08
CA LEU A 91 -5.90 4.21 5.59
C LEU A 91 -6.27 4.98 6.86
N THR A 92 -5.76 4.54 8.02
CA THR A 92 -5.90 5.31 9.26
C THR A 92 -4.60 6.05 9.52
N TYR A 93 -4.66 7.38 9.49
CA TYR A 93 -3.49 8.22 9.75
C TYR A 93 -3.23 8.30 11.24
N LEU A 94 -2.03 7.94 11.68
CA LEU A 94 -1.65 7.93 13.09
C LEU A 94 -0.83 9.15 13.50
N GLY A 95 -0.36 9.95 12.54
CA GLY A 95 0.48 11.11 12.77
C GLY A 95 1.70 11.14 11.87
N ALA A 96 2.52 12.17 12.06
CA ALA A 96 3.80 12.35 11.40
C ALA A 96 4.79 13.04 12.34
N ALA A 97 6.08 12.94 12.01
CA ALA A 97 7.15 13.66 12.70
C ALA A 97 6.95 15.18 12.61
N ASP A 98 6.60 15.68 11.41
CA ASP A 98 6.22 17.06 11.15
C ASP A 98 4.78 17.13 10.62
N THR A 99 3.88 17.68 11.42
CA THR A 99 2.45 17.83 11.09
C THR A 99 2.14 19.03 10.18
N SER A 100 3.13 19.88 9.90
CA SER A 100 2.99 21.05 9.02
C SER A 100 3.30 20.75 7.55
N ALA A 101 4.01 19.65 7.27
CA ALA A 101 4.36 19.21 5.94
C ALA A 101 3.26 18.33 5.30
N PRO A 102 3.18 18.26 3.96
CA PRO A 102 2.33 17.29 3.27
C PRO A 102 2.61 15.86 3.74
N THR A 103 1.55 15.06 3.83
CA THR A 103 1.68 13.66 4.25
C THR A 103 2.18 12.79 3.11
N SER A 104 3.20 11.97 3.39
CA SER A 104 3.67 10.93 2.45
C SER A 104 2.74 9.72 2.55
N PHE A 105 1.98 9.40 1.51
CA PHE A 105 1.04 8.27 1.55
C PHE A 105 1.73 6.93 1.26
N PRO A 106 1.20 5.80 1.78
CA PRO A 106 1.72 4.46 1.47
C PRO A 106 1.78 4.17 -0.03
N ASP A 107 2.93 3.67 -0.50
CA ASP A 107 3.09 3.15 -1.87
C ASP A 107 2.47 1.75 -1.95
N LEU A 108 1.22 1.71 -2.37
CA LEU A 108 0.43 0.51 -2.52
C LEU A 108 0.24 0.19 -4.00
N ALA A 109 0.36 -1.09 -4.35
CA ALA A 109 0.18 -1.55 -5.72
C ALA A 109 -0.59 -2.88 -5.77
N PRO A 110 -1.39 -3.14 -6.83
CA PRO A 110 -1.91 -4.47 -7.10
C PRO A 110 -0.77 -5.48 -7.30
N ALA A 111 -0.98 -6.72 -6.86
CA ALA A 111 -0.02 -7.81 -6.94
C ALA A 111 -0.61 -9.06 -7.60
N THR A 112 0.19 -9.78 -8.37
CA THR A 112 -0.10 -11.11 -8.91
C THR A 112 0.06 -12.17 -7.82
N ALA A 113 -0.33 -13.42 -8.10
CA ALA A 113 -0.26 -14.51 -7.13
C ALA A 113 1.17 -14.85 -6.66
N ASP A 114 2.18 -14.53 -7.46
CA ASP A 114 3.60 -14.72 -7.15
C ASP A 114 4.25 -13.49 -6.49
N GLY A 115 3.47 -12.44 -6.21
CA GLY A 115 3.94 -11.19 -5.59
C GLY A 115 4.53 -10.17 -6.56
N SER A 116 4.57 -10.45 -7.87
CA SER A 116 4.95 -9.44 -8.87
C SER A 116 3.90 -8.31 -8.95
N ARG A 117 4.25 -7.17 -9.55
CA ARG A 117 3.26 -6.12 -9.84
C ARG A 117 2.25 -6.63 -10.86
N ALA A 118 0.97 -6.57 -10.52
CA ALA A 118 -0.11 -6.88 -11.44
C ALA A 118 -0.41 -5.71 -12.37
N ASN A 119 -1.30 -5.96 -13.32
CA ASN A 119 -1.92 -4.92 -14.13
C ASN A 119 -2.44 -3.78 -13.24
N GLU A 120 -2.23 -2.54 -13.62
CA GLU A 120 -2.68 -1.37 -12.86
C GLU A 120 -3.32 -0.38 -13.83
N VAL A 121 -4.35 0.33 -13.37
CA VAL A 121 -4.98 1.39 -14.15
C VAL A 121 -4.39 2.74 -13.68
N PRO A 122 -3.45 3.35 -14.43
CA PRO A 122 -2.67 4.51 -13.98
C PRO A 122 -3.54 5.74 -13.79
N ASN A 123 -3.20 6.58 -12.80
CA ASN A 123 -3.87 7.87 -12.52
C ASN A 123 -5.40 7.79 -12.41
N SER A 124 -5.95 6.58 -12.27
CA SER A 124 -7.35 6.34 -12.39
C SER A 124 -7.92 5.98 -11.01
N ALA A 125 -8.77 6.87 -10.56
CA ALA A 125 -10.08 6.41 -10.15
C ALA A 125 -10.21 5.72 -8.77
N ALA A 126 -9.65 6.36 -7.75
CA ALA A 126 -10.43 6.53 -6.52
C ALA A 126 -11.84 7.11 -6.83
N ALA A 127 -12.00 7.88 -7.92
CA ALA A 127 -13.28 8.43 -8.37
C ALA A 127 -14.29 7.43 -8.97
N SER A 128 -13.87 6.28 -9.49
CA SER A 128 -14.80 5.28 -10.07
C SER A 128 -15.07 4.10 -9.16
N CYS A 129 -14.16 3.77 -8.25
CA CYS A 129 -14.52 2.99 -7.06
C CYS A 129 -15.28 3.91 -6.09
N PRO A 130 -16.22 3.41 -5.25
CA PRO A 130 -17.06 4.25 -4.37
C PRO A 130 -16.30 4.84 -3.16
N TYR A 131 -15.02 5.16 -3.31
CA TYR A 131 -14.12 5.56 -2.22
C TYR A 131 -13.64 7.00 -2.38
N SER A 132 -13.44 7.67 -1.26
CA SER A 132 -13.08 9.10 -1.21
C SER A 132 -11.60 9.32 -1.54
N GLN A 133 -11.27 10.50 -2.07
CA GLN A 133 -9.87 10.93 -2.06
C GLN A 133 -9.42 11.24 -0.63
N VAL A 134 -8.20 10.81 -0.29
CA VAL A 134 -7.58 11.13 0.99
C VAL A 134 -7.04 12.56 0.92
N PRO A 135 -7.38 13.46 1.86
CA PRO A 135 -6.88 14.83 1.83
C PRO A 135 -5.36 14.84 2.04
N ALA A 136 -4.65 15.76 1.39
CA ALA A 136 -3.19 15.88 1.47
C ALA A 136 -2.65 16.05 2.90
N ILE A 137 -3.49 16.59 3.80
CA ILE A 137 -3.23 16.68 5.24
C ILE A 137 -4.37 15.96 5.96
N PRO A 138 -4.23 14.66 6.26
CA PRO A 138 -5.20 13.88 7.01
C PRO A 138 -5.19 14.27 8.50
N LYS A 139 -6.32 14.04 9.16
CA LYS A 139 -6.47 14.23 10.61
C LYS A 139 -5.99 12.98 11.35
N VAL A 140 -5.24 13.17 12.43
CA VAL A 140 -4.77 12.07 13.28
C VAL A 140 -5.96 11.27 13.84
N GLY A 141 -5.86 9.94 13.78
CA GLY A 141 -6.90 9.01 14.21
C GLY A 141 -8.05 8.83 13.21
N GLN A 142 -8.08 9.61 12.13
CA GLN A 142 -9.11 9.50 11.09
C GLN A 142 -8.77 8.37 10.13
N THR A 143 -9.77 7.53 9.84
CA THR A 143 -9.71 6.56 8.74
C THR A 143 -10.31 7.15 7.48
N TYR A 144 -9.58 7.01 6.38
CA TYR A 144 -9.97 7.37 5.03
C TYR A 144 -10.09 6.11 4.19
N ARG A 145 -11.04 6.11 3.24
CA ARG A 145 -11.22 4.99 2.30
C ARG A 145 -10.79 5.42 0.92
N THR A 146 -9.95 4.62 0.29
CA THR A 146 -9.51 4.73 -1.10
C THR A 146 -9.58 3.34 -1.75
N ALA A 147 -9.09 3.18 -2.97
CA ALA A 147 -8.90 1.87 -3.59
C ALA A 147 -7.69 1.83 -4.52
N LEU A 148 -7.14 0.62 -4.70
CA LEU A 148 -6.28 0.30 -5.83
C LEU A 148 -7.16 -0.19 -6.97
N VAL A 149 -6.84 0.24 -8.19
CA VAL A 149 -7.58 -0.16 -9.39
C VAL A 149 -6.67 -1.00 -10.28
N SER A 150 -7.17 -2.18 -10.62
CA SER A 150 -6.50 -3.14 -11.48
C SER A 150 -7.49 -3.70 -12.50
N PHE A 151 -7.02 -4.54 -13.42
CA PHE A 151 -7.87 -5.21 -14.39
C PHE A 151 -7.34 -6.61 -14.70
N THR A 152 -8.26 -7.52 -14.99
CA THR A 152 -7.96 -8.82 -15.56
C THR A 152 -8.12 -8.76 -17.07
N GLU A 153 -7.25 -9.44 -17.81
CA GLU A 153 -7.39 -9.61 -19.25
C GLU A 153 -7.12 -11.08 -19.61
N PRO A 154 -8.07 -11.79 -20.26
CA PRO A 154 -7.91 -13.22 -20.56
C PRO A 154 -6.64 -13.57 -21.35
N ALA A 155 -6.16 -12.66 -22.20
CA ALA A 155 -4.94 -12.84 -22.98
C ALA A 155 -3.65 -12.77 -22.14
N HIS A 156 -3.70 -12.16 -20.95
CA HIS A 156 -2.57 -11.88 -20.07
C HIS A 156 -2.84 -12.28 -18.62
N ALA A 157 -3.42 -13.47 -18.41
CA ALA A 157 -3.82 -13.96 -17.10
C ALA A 157 -2.67 -14.05 -16.07
N ALA A 158 -1.41 -14.12 -16.52
CA ALA A 158 -0.25 -14.08 -15.62
C ALA A 158 -0.10 -12.75 -14.87
N SER A 159 -0.68 -11.67 -15.40
CA SER A 159 -0.68 -10.34 -14.81
C SER A 159 -1.96 -10.01 -14.05
N ASP A 160 -2.85 -10.99 -13.88
CA ASP A 160 -4.12 -10.80 -13.17
C ASP A 160 -3.85 -10.47 -11.69
N PRO A 161 -4.62 -9.53 -11.11
CA PRO A 161 -4.43 -9.13 -9.74
C PRO A 161 -5.04 -10.16 -8.78
N HIS A 162 -4.19 -10.71 -7.91
CA HIS A 162 -4.58 -11.66 -6.85
C HIS A 162 -4.43 -11.07 -5.45
N GLY A 163 -3.83 -9.88 -5.33
CA GLY A 163 -3.48 -9.26 -4.06
C GLY A 163 -3.15 -7.78 -4.19
N ALA A 164 -2.70 -7.24 -3.07
CA ALA A 164 -2.07 -5.92 -2.99
C ALA A 164 -0.75 -6.02 -2.23
N GLN A 165 0.12 -5.06 -2.44
CA GLN A 165 1.40 -4.98 -1.75
C GLN A 165 1.73 -3.55 -1.36
N PHE A 166 2.39 -3.41 -0.21
CA PHE A 166 2.99 -2.18 0.28
C PHE A 166 4.49 -2.27 0.11
N HIS A 167 5.06 -1.33 -0.64
CA HIS A 167 6.50 -1.18 -0.76
C HIS A 167 6.99 -0.14 0.22
N PHE A 168 8.05 -0.49 0.92
CA PHE A 168 8.73 0.44 1.80
C PHE A 168 9.48 1.47 0.94
N HIS A 169 9.08 2.73 1.04
CA HIS A 169 9.86 3.84 0.50
C HIS A 169 10.22 4.78 1.64
N VAL A 170 11.45 4.62 2.13
CA VAL A 170 11.96 5.36 3.28
C VAL A 170 13.43 5.72 2.98
N PRO A 171 13.67 6.77 2.17
CA PRO A 171 15.01 7.10 1.66
C PRO A 171 16.10 7.24 2.73
N SER A 172 15.77 7.75 3.91
CA SER A 172 16.72 7.88 5.03
C SER A 172 17.13 6.52 5.58
N PHE A 173 16.32 5.49 5.37
CA PHE A 173 16.51 4.12 5.81
C PHE A 173 16.73 3.22 4.60
N ASN A 174 17.89 3.35 3.92
CA ASN A 174 18.29 2.55 2.75
C ASN A 174 18.05 1.02 2.85
N ARG A 175 17.94 0.47 4.06
CA ARG A 175 17.60 -0.95 4.27
C ARG A 175 16.13 -1.26 3.98
N LEU A 176 15.22 -0.34 4.33
CA LEU A 176 13.80 -0.47 4.07
C LEU A 176 13.48 -0.42 2.57
N ASP A 177 14.17 0.42 1.81
CA ASP A 177 14.02 0.46 0.34
C ASP A 177 14.35 -0.89 -0.36
N ARG A 178 15.06 -1.80 0.34
CA ARG A 178 15.41 -3.14 -0.17
C ARG A 178 14.63 -4.27 0.52
N ALA A 179 13.74 -3.94 1.45
CA ALA A 179 12.99 -4.93 2.19
C ALA A 179 11.88 -5.54 1.33
N GLU A 180 11.54 -6.80 1.60
CA GLU A 180 10.41 -7.48 0.95
C GLU A 180 9.09 -6.78 1.31
N ALA A 181 8.18 -6.69 0.35
CA ALA A 181 6.90 -6.01 0.53
C ALA A 181 5.99 -6.71 1.56
N ILE A 182 5.14 -5.94 2.24
CA ILE A 182 3.99 -6.50 2.95
C ILE A 182 2.90 -6.74 1.92
N SER A 183 2.20 -7.88 1.97
CA SER A 183 1.17 -8.21 0.97
C SER A 183 -0.16 -8.68 1.59
N TRP A 184 -1.23 -8.56 0.80
CA TRP A 184 -2.58 -9.02 1.11
C TRP A 184 -3.08 -9.96 0.01
N GLY A 185 -3.62 -11.12 0.37
CA GLY A 185 -4.11 -12.14 -0.57
C GLY A 185 -5.01 -13.20 0.05
#